data_AF-A0A832YC51-F1
#
_entry.id   AF-A0A832YC51-F1
#
_cell.length_a   1.000
_cell.length_b   1.000
_cell.length_c   1.000
_cell.angle_alpha   90.00
_cell.angle_beta   90.00
_cell.angle_gamma   90.00
#
_symmetry.space_group_name_H-M   'P 1'
#
loop_
_entity.id
_entity.type
_entity.pdbx_description
1 polymer ?
#
loop_
_entity_poly.entity_id
_entity_poly.type
_entity_poly.pdbx_seq_one_letter_code
_entity_poly.pdbx_strand_id
1 'polypeptide(L)' 'MTWRLADETLEPIFLTEAGEAGLGGLKGHRSVGGIRASMYNGCPIESVQALVDFMREFESRYS' A
#
# COMPACT_ATOMS: atom_id res chain seq x y z
N MET A 1 2.22 9.81 -1.43
CA MET A 1 1.08 9.65 -2.38
C MET A 1 -0.07 8.97 -1.64
N THR A 2 -1.31 9.39 -1.89
CA THR A 2 -2.53 8.75 -1.36
C THR A 2 -3.37 8.24 -2.53
N TRP A 3 -3.93 7.04 -2.41
CA TRP A 3 -4.83 6.45 -3.40
C TRP A 3 -5.90 5.57 -2.73
N ARG A 4 -6.86 5.14 -3.55
CA ARG A 4 -7.96 4.25 -3.21
C ARG A 4 -7.93 3.05 -4.16
N LEU A 5 -8.36 1.89 -3.69
CA LEU A 5 -8.60 0.75 -4.57
C LEU A 5 -9.96 0.93 -5.26
N ALA A 6 -10.16 0.24 -6.40
CA ALA A 6 -11.46 0.25 -7.09
C ALA A 6 -12.56 -0.36 -6.21
N ASP A 7 -12.22 -1.38 -5.44
CA ASP A 7 -13.05 -1.96 -4.39
C ASP A 7 -12.48 -1.60 -3.01
N GLU A 8 -13.19 -0.73 -2.28
CA GLU A 8 -12.77 -0.29 -0.94
C GLU A 8 -12.79 -1.43 0.09
N THR A 9 -13.52 -2.52 -0.15
CA THR A 9 -13.55 -3.68 0.75
C THR A 9 -12.21 -4.42 0.77
N LEU A 10 -11.36 -4.22 -0.24
CA LEU A 10 -10.01 -4.77 -0.33
C LEU A 10 -8.97 -3.93 0.43
N GLU A 11 -9.26 -2.68 0.81
CA GLU A 11 -8.29 -1.82 1.50
C GLU A 11 -7.82 -2.37 2.85
N PRO A 12 -8.69 -2.94 3.72
CA PRO A 12 -8.25 -3.59 4.95
C PRO A 12 -7.35 -4.80 4.68
N ILE A 13 -7.64 -5.57 3.62
CA ILE A 13 -6.87 -6.75 3.22
C ILE A 13 -5.49 -6.30 2.73
N PHE A 14 -5.44 -5.32 1.82
CA PHE A 14 -4.20 -4.72 1.33
C PHE A 14 -3.32 -4.24 2.48
N LEU A 15 -3.88 -3.49 3.45
CA LEU A 15 -3.12 -2.96 4.57
C LEU A 15 -2.59 -4.06 5.50
N THR A 16 -3.33 -5.16 5.64
CA THR A 16 -2.93 -6.31 6.46
C THR A 16 -1.78 -7.05 5.78
N GLU A 17 -1.97 -7.46 4.54
CA GLU A 17 -0.97 -8.21 3.78
C GLU A 17 0.29 -7.39 3.52
N ALA A 18 0.16 -6.09 3.24
CA ALA A 18 1.31 -5.20 3.13
C ALA A 18 2.11 -5.17 4.43
N GLY A 19 1.42 -5.13 5.58
CA GLY A 19 2.07 -5.21 6.89
C GLY A 19 2.84 -6.52 7.09
N GLU A 20 2.26 -7.66 6.66
CA GLU A 20 2.90 -8.97 6.69
C GLU A 20 4.11 -9.05 5.74
N ALA A 21 4.06 -8.36 4.60
CA ALA A 21 5.16 -8.22 3.66
C ALA A 21 6.24 -7.20 4.11
N GLY A 22 6.13 -6.64 5.31
CA GLY A 22 7.08 -5.65 5.85
C GLY A 22 6.86 -4.22 5.32
N LEU A 23 5.79 -3.97 4.59
CA LEU A 23 5.38 -2.66 4.05
C LEU A 23 4.43 -1.95 5.02
N GLY A 24 4.97 -1.54 6.17
CA GLY A 24 4.22 -0.82 7.20
C GLY A 24 3.92 0.65 6.87
N GLY A 25 3.03 1.26 7.66
CA GLY A 25 2.78 2.71 7.59
C GLY A 25 1.94 3.18 6.39
N LEU A 26 1.33 2.26 5.66
CA LEU A 26 0.53 2.56 4.48
C LEU A 26 -0.92 2.98 4.76
N LYS A 27 -1.38 2.93 6.02
CA LYS A 27 -2.75 3.34 6.36
C LYS A 27 -2.95 4.83 6.10
N GLY A 28 -3.95 5.16 5.29
CA GLY A 28 -4.35 6.53 5.00
C GLY A 28 -4.81 7.31 6.24
N HIS A 29 -4.88 8.63 6.11
CA HIS A 29 -5.36 9.47 7.20
C HIS A 29 -6.84 9.18 7.51
N ARG A 30 -7.25 9.28 8.79
CA ARG A 30 -8.62 8.95 9.24
C ARG A 30 -9.75 9.69 8.51
N SER A 31 -9.50 10.91 8.02
CA SER A 31 -10.47 11.67 7.21
C SER A 31 -10.43 11.31 5.72
N VAL A 32 -9.27 10.82 5.30
CA VAL A 32 -8.86 10.31 3.99
C VAL A 32 -9.54 9.00 3.59
N GLY A 33 -9.43 8.06 4.53
CA GLY A 33 -9.42 6.62 4.25
C GLY A 33 -8.28 6.24 3.30
N GLY A 34 -8.37 5.06 2.72
CA GLY A 34 -7.46 4.63 1.66
C GLY A 34 -6.07 4.26 2.13
N ILE A 35 -5.17 4.29 1.16
CA ILE A 35 -3.78 3.87 1.30
C ILE A 35 -2.88 5.08 1.02
N ARG A 36 -1.83 5.24 1.81
CA ARG A 36 -0.88 6.33 1.70
C ARG A 36 0.56 5.85 1.86
N ALA A 37 1.32 5.91 0.78
CA ALA A 37 2.77 5.74 0.79
C ALA A 37 3.46 7.08 1.04
N SER A 38 4.25 7.18 2.11
CA SER A 38 5.02 8.39 2.42
C SER A 38 6.44 8.24 1.86
N MET A 39 6.76 9.02 0.83
CA MET A 39 8.08 8.98 0.16
C MET A 39 8.87 10.22 0.57
N TYR A 40 9.74 10.06 1.56
CA TYR A 40 10.67 11.11 1.99
C TYR A 40 12.04 10.89 1.34
N ASN A 41 12.89 11.92 1.32
CA ASN A 41 14.24 11.84 0.74
C ASN A 41 15.11 10.72 1.34
N GLY A 42 14.81 10.26 2.57
CA GLY A 42 15.52 9.15 3.22
C GLY A 42 14.97 7.76 2.89
N CYS A 43 13.96 7.64 2.02
CA CYS A 43 13.39 6.35 1.63
C CYS A 43 14.26 5.71 0.53
N PRO A 44 14.81 4.50 0.74
CA PRO A 44 15.56 3.79 -0.29
C PRO A 44 14.69 3.47 -1.51
N ILE A 45 15.29 3.43 -2.70
CA ILE A 45 14.55 3.09 -3.92
C ILE A 45 14.00 1.67 -3.88
N GLU A 46 14.70 0.78 -3.18
CA GLU A 46 14.33 -0.61 -2.94
C GLU A 46 13.00 -0.72 -2.19
N SER A 47 12.71 0.21 -1.28
CA SER A 47 11.42 0.24 -0.56
C SER A 47 10.27 0.61 -1.51
N VAL A 48 10.52 1.49 -2.48
CA VAL A 48 9.54 1.83 -3.52
C VAL A 48 9.33 0.63 -4.44
N GLN A 49 10.40 -0.05 -4.82
CA GLN A 49 10.32 -1.24 -5.67
C GLN A 49 9.54 -2.36 -4.98
N ALA A 50 9.81 -2.63 -3.70
CA ALA A 50 9.07 -3.62 -2.92
C ALA A 50 7.56 -3.30 -2.85
N LEU A 51 7.19 -2.02 -2.70
CA LEU A 51 5.79 -1.61 -2.73
C LEU A 51 5.15 -1.85 -4.11
N VAL A 52 5.86 -1.53 -5.19
CA VAL A 52 5.35 -1.75 -6.57
C VAL A 52 5.15 -3.23 -6.84
N ASP A 53 6.10 -4.07 -6.46
CA ASP A 53 6.01 -5.51 -6.68
C ASP A 53 4.87 -6.13 -5.87
N PHE A 54 4.70 -5.71 -4.61
CA PHE A 54 3.53 -6.07 -3.81
C PHE A 54 2.22 -5.64 -4.46
N MET A 55 2.13 -4.42 -4.99
CA MET A 55 0.91 -3.93 -5.64
C MET A 55 0.53 -4.78 -6.85
N ARG A 56 1.51 -5.19 -7.66
CA ARG A 56 1.29 -6.07 -8.83
C ARG A 56 0.84 -7.46 -8.42
N GLU A 57 1.46 -8.03 -7.38
CA GLU A 57 1.06 -9.33 -6.85
C GLU A 57 -0.35 -9.28 -6.27
N PHE A 58 -0.67 -8.23 -5.50
CA PHE A 58 -2.00 -8.01 -4.94
C PHE A 58 -3.04 -7.88 -6.06
N GLU A 59 -2.80 -7.06 -7.07
CA GLU A 59 -3.69 -6.92 -8.24
C GLU A 59 -3.92 -8.28 -8.92
N SER A 60 -2.87 -9.09 -9.11
CA SER A 60 -3.02 -10.41 -9.75
C SER A 60 -3.89 -11.40 -8.96
N ARG A 61 -3.95 -11.27 -7.63
CA ARG A 61 -4.74 -12.15 -6.75
C ARG A 61 -6.19 -11.69 -6.59
N TYR A 62 -6.45 -10.39 -6.77
CA TYR A 62 -7.74 -9.75 -6.50
C TYR A 62 -8.34 -9.03 -7.73
N SER A 63 -7.89 -9.39 -8.93
CA SER A 63 -8.40 -8.86 -10.21
C SER A 63 -9.82 -9.32 -10.54
#